data_AF-A0AAD6JPH9-F1
#
_entry.id   AF-A0AAD6JPH9-F1
#
_cell.length_a   1.000
_cell.length_b   1.000
_cell.length_c   1.000
_cell.angle_alpha   90.00
_cell.angle_beta   90.00
_cell.angle_gamma   90.00
#
_symmetry.space_group_name_H-M   'P 1'
#
loop_
_entity.id
_entity.type
_entity.pdbx_description
1 polymer ?
#
loop_
_entity_poly.entity_id
_entity_poly.type
_entity_poly.pdbx_seq_one_letter_code
_entity_poly.pdbx_strand_id
1 'polypeptide(L)'
;MKKAQLVFIPAPIIGHFVSAVELAKLLVDRDERLSITVLVMETSLSPNIARSYIDSVISAWSRIRFVHMPDVELDPSPIPAGSDSPRLAGFVLDMFFASIIDAANEFGVPSYIFFTSAASFLGLAFHIQALHDEQKVDPTEFTNSDVELVVPCLASPFPVKLSPSSLLSKEWLPFFFPHD
;
A
#
# COMPACT_ATOMS: atom_id res chain seq x y z
N MET A 1 27.97 -8.86 7.80
CA MET A 1 26.69 -9.53 7.43
C MET A 1 26.17 -8.85 6.16
N LYS A 2 25.51 -9.58 5.24
CA LYS A 2 24.98 -8.98 4.00
C LYS A 2 23.85 -8.00 4.31
N LYS A 3 23.86 -6.83 3.70
CA LYS A 3 22.79 -5.82 3.82
C LYS A 3 21.58 -6.26 2.99
N ALA A 4 20.39 -5.98 3.50
CA ALA A 4 19.10 -6.28 2.87
C ALA A 4 18.37 -4.98 2.54
N GLN A 5 17.59 -4.99 1.46
CA GLN A 5 16.78 -3.85 1.04
C GLN A 5 15.32 -4.24 0.90
N LEU A 6 14.42 -3.41 1.43
CA LEU A 6 13.00 -3.43 1.09
C LEU A 6 12.66 -2.26 0.17
N VAL A 7 11.73 -2.50 -0.76
CA VAL A 7 11.17 -1.45 -1.62
C VAL A 7 9.73 -1.21 -1.21
N PHE A 8 9.42 0.03 -0.83
CA PHE A 8 8.10 0.47 -0.40
C PHE A 8 7.39 1.16 -1.57
N ILE A 9 6.15 0.79 -1.84
CA ILE A 9 5.30 1.35 -2.89
C ILE A 9 4.00 1.87 -2.23
N PRO A 10 4.03 3.04 -1.55
CA PRO A 10 2.88 3.63 -0.89
C PRO A 10 1.92 4.28 -1.90
N ALA A 11 0.62 4.34 -1.60
CA ALA A 11 -0.32 5.15 -2.38
C ALA A 11 0.05 6.65 -2.32
N PRO A 12 -0.17 7.43 -3.41
CA PRO A 12 0.14 8.86 -3.46
C PRO A 12 -0.91 9.71 -2.71
N ILE A 13 -1.26 9.29 -1.50
CA ILE A 13 -2.19 9.93 -0.57
C ILE A 13 -1.40 10.21 0.70
N ILE A 14 -1.44 11.45 1.21
CA ILE A 14 -0.54 11.89 2.30
C ILE A 14 -0.58 10.98 3.53
N GLY A 15 -1.75 10.51 3.93
CA GLY A 15 -1.92 9.61 5.07
C GLY A 15 -1.28 8.23 4.85
N HIS A 16 -1.36 7.70 3.63
CA HIS A 16 -0.73 6.44 3.25
C HIS A 16 0.79 6.59 3.18
N PHE A 17 1.26 7.64 2.50
CA PHE A 17 2.67 7.93 2.32
C PHE A 17 3.40 8.13 3.65
N VAL A 18 2.89 9.02 4.51
CA VAL A 18 3.51 9.30 5.82
C VAL A 18 3.54 8.02 6.66
N SER A 19 2.44 7.26 6.73
CA SER A 19 2.39 6.02 7.50
C SER A 19 3.41 4.99 7.02
N ALA A 20 3.60 4.85 5.70
CA ALA A 20 4.58 3.93 5.13
C ALA A 20 6.02 4.36 5.46
N VAL A 21 6.29 5.66 5.44
CA VAL A 21 7.61 6.20 5.82
C VAL A 21 7.86 6.04 7.33
N GLU A 22 6.86 6.22 8.18
CA GLU A 22 7.01 5.94 9.63
C GLU A 22 7.28 4.45 9.89
N LEU A 23 6.62 3.54 9.16
CA LEU A 23 6.96 2.12 9.21
C LEU A 23 8.41 1.89 8.76
N ALA A 24 8.85 2.56 7.68
CA ALA A 24 10.22 2.44 7.20
C ALA A 24 11.25 2.86 8.27
N LYS A 25 11.02 3.98 8.96
CA LYS A 25 11.84 4.44 10.10
C LYS A 25 11.94 3.39 11.20
N LEU A 26 10.79 2.85 11.63
CA LEU A 26 10.75 1.80 12.65
C LEU A 26 11.52 0.54 12.25
N LEU A 27 11.46 0.14 10.98
CA LEU A 27 12.15 -1.05 10.48
C LEU A 27 13.66 -0.85 10.42
N VAL A 28 14.13 0.31 9.92
CA VAL A 28 15.57 0.57 9.86
C VAL A 28 16.15 0.74 11.26
N ASP A 29 15.47 1.40 12.19
CA ASP A 29 15.91 1.49 13.60
C ASP A 29 16.08 0.13 14.28
N ARG A 30 15.23 -0.84 13.90
CA ARG A 30 15.26 -2.19 14.50
C ARG A 30 16.36 -3.09 13.95
N ASP A 31 16.82 -2.86 12.72
CA ASP A 31 17.86 -3.68 12.09
C ASP A 31 18.83 -2.84 11.26
N GLU A 32 20.05 -2.69 11.74
CA GLU A 32 21.15 -1.98 11.07
C GLU A 32 21.53 -2.55 9.70
N ARG A 33 21.13 -3.78 9.40
CA ARG A 33 21.40 -4.42 8.10
C ARG A 33 20.36 -4.07 7.05
N LEU A 34 19.26 -3.44 7.46
CA LEU A 34 18.16 -3.08 6.58
C LEU A 34 18.33 -1.65 6.06
N SER A 35 18.14 -1.49 4.75
CA SER A 35 17.89 -0.21 4.10
C SER A 35 16.56 -0.24 3.38
N ILE A 36 15.94 0.93 3.18
CA ILE A 36 14.62 1.02 2.54
C ILE A 36 14.69 2.02 1.39
N THR A 37 14.08 1.64 0.27
CA THR A 37 13.76 2.57 -0.82
C THR A 37 12.26 2.79 -0.83
N VAL A 38 11.81 4.04 -0.80
CA VAL A 38 10.40 4.41 -0.94
C VAL A 38 10.20 5.00 -2.35
N LEU A 39 9.31 4.39 -3.12
CA LEU A 39 8.90 4.94 -4.41
C LEU A 39 7.93 6.10 -4.18
N VAL A 40 8.25 7.25 -4.77
CA VAL A 40 7.42 8.45 -4.70
C VAL A 40 6.67 8.56 -6.02
N MET A 41 5.35 8.39 -5.94
CA MET A 41 4.43 8.67 -7.03
C MET A 41 3.81 10.04 -6.81
N GLU A 42 3.82 10.87 -7.84
CA GLU A 42 3.14 12.16 -7.82
C GLU A 42 1.86 12.06 -8.65
N THR A 43 0.77 12.63 -8.15
CA THR A 43 -0.44 12.79 -8.96
C THR A 43 -0.52 14.24 -9.42
N SER A 44 -1.05 14.47 -10.62
CA SER A 44 -1.28 15.81 -11.17
C SER A 44 -2.19 16.68 -10.29
N LEU A 45 -2.98 16.06 -9.41
CA LEU A 45 -3.88 16.71 -8.47
C LEU A 45 -3.17 17.20 -7.19
N SER A 46 -1.97 16.71 -6.89
CA SER A 46 -1.22 17.08 -5.67
C SER A 46 0.30 16.98 -5.84
N PRO A 47 0.90 17.72 -6.78
CA PRO A 47 2.34 17.73 -6.95
C PRO A 47 3.01 18.24 -5.67
N ASN A 48 4.08 17.55 -5.23
CA ASN A 48 4.92 17.93 -4.08
C ASN A 48 4.31 17.82 -2.67
N ILE A 49 3.17 17.13 -2.49
CA ILE A 49 2.48 17.06 -1.18
C ILE A 49 3.37 16.56 -0.03
N ALA A 50 4.41 15.78 -0.33
CA ALA A 50 5.32 15.21 0.64
C ALA A 50 6.75 15.80 0.59
N ARG A 51 7.05 16.81 -0.25
CA ARG A 51 8.45 17.23 -0.50
C ARG A 51 9.18 17.66 0.78
N SER A 52 8.61 18.57 1.57
CA SER A 52 9.23 19.03 2.81
C SER A 52 9.39 17.92 3.85
N TYR A 53 8.44 16.99 3.90
CA TYR A 53 8.53 15.81 4.76
C TYR A 53 9.64 14.85 4.29
N ILE A 54 9.76 14.61 2.98
CA ILE A 54 10.83 13.82 2.37
C ILE A 54 12.19 14.43 2.69
N ASP A 55 12.37 15.74 2.50
CA ASP A 55 13.63 16.44 2.80
C ASP A 55 14.02 16.28 4.29
N SER A 56 13.03 16.40 5.18
CA SER A 56 13.23 16.14 6.61
C SER A 56 13.67 14.70 6.89
N VAL A 57 13.16 13.71 6.16
CA VAL A 57 13.55 12.31 6.35
C VAL A 57 14.93 12.05 5.78
N ILE A 58 15.25 12.55 4.58
CA ILE A 58 16.57 12.39 3.95
C ILE A 58 17.67 12.96 4.84
N SER A 59 17.43 14.11 5.49
CA SER A 59 18.41 14.74 6.39
C SER A 59 18.69 13.94 7.66
N ALA A 60 17.73 13.14 8.14
CA ALA A 60 17.84 12.41 9.41
C ALA A 60 18.09 10.90 9.24
N TRP A 61 17.73 10.29 8.10
CA TRP A 61 17.69 8.84 7.91
C TRP A 61 18.49 8.39 6.68
N SER A 62 19.80 8.21 6.85
CA SER A 62 20.71 7.84 5.75
C SER A 62 20.43 6.47 5.11
N ARG A 63 19.68 5.59 5.79
CA ARG A 63 19.29 4.25 5.30
C ARG A 63 17.94 4.22 4.59
N ILE A 64 17.25 5.36 4.49
CA ILE A 64 15.99 5.52 3.75
C ILE A 64 16.27 6.36 2.51
N ARG A 65 15.95 5.83 1.34
CA ARG A 65 16.10 6.50 0.04
C ARG A 65 14.73 6.74 -0.57
N PHE A 66 14.54 7.89 -1.18
CA PHE A 66 13.36 8.19 -1.98
C PHE A 66 13.72 8.15 -3.46
N VAL A 67 12.91 7.48 -4.27
CA VAL A 67 13.07 7.42 -5.73
C VAL A 67 11.75 7.89 -6.34
N HIS A 68 11.80 9.02 -7.05
CA HIS A 68 10.65 9.50 -7.82
C HIS A 68 10.47 8.60 -9.03
N MET A 69 9.24 8.11 -9.21
CA MET A 69 8.92 7.33 -10.40
C MET A 69 8.89 8.28 -11.59
N PRO A 70 9.68 8.04 -12.66
CA PRO A 70 9.66 8.91 -13.83
C PRO A 70 8.29 8.84 -14.50
N ASP A 71 7.84 9.95 -15.07
CA ASP A 71 6.76 9.97 -16.06
C ASP A 71 7.25 9.18 -17.29
N VAL A 72 7.04 7.86 -17.28
CA VAL A 72 7.22 6.89 -18.37
C VAL A 72 8.24 7.31 -19.45
N GLU A 73 9.51 7.47 -19.08
CA GLU A 73 10.63 7.39 -20.01
C GLU A 73 11.62 6.37 -19.45
N LEU A 74 11.50 5.13 -19.91
CA LEU A 74 12.40 4.04 -19.55
C LEU A 74 13.71 4.23 -20.34
N ASP A 75 14.74 4.76 -19.68
CA ASP A 75 16.12 4.57 -20.13
C ASP A 75 16.54 3.13 -19.75
N PRO A 76 16.79 2.24 -20.72
CA PRO A 76 17.12 0.83 -20.48
C PRO A 76 18.56 0.62 -19.97
N SER A 77 19.28 1.69 -19.62
CA SER A 77 20.64 1.60 -19.12
C SER A 77 20.71 0.78 -17.82
N PRO A 78 21.45 -0.34 -17.78
CA PRO A 78 21.60 -1.13 -16.58
C PRO A 78 22.27 -0.29 -15.50
N ILE A 79 21.62 -0.13 -14.34
CA ILE A 79 22.26 0.47 -13.16
C ILE A 79 23.40 -0.47 -12.75
N PRO A 80 24.68 -0.05 -12.78
CA PRO A 80 25.78 -0.92 -12.45
C PRO A 80 25.67 -1.36 -10.98
N ALA A 81 25.37 -2.63 -10.77
CA ALA A 81 25.35 -3.25 -9.45
C ALA A 81 26.79 -3.39 -8.95
N GLY A 82 27.22 -2.50 -8.07
CA GLY A 82 28.45 -2.68 -7.30
C GLY A 82 28.36 -3.95 -6.44
N SER A 83 29.50 -4.61 -6.21
CA SER A 83 29.60 -5.85 -5.42
C SER A 83 29.14 -5.73 -3.95
N ASP A 84 28.91 -4.49 -3.48
CA ASP A 84 28.41 -4.16 -2.13
C ASP A 84 26.95 -3.68 -2.10
N SER A 85 26.22 -3.79 -3.22
CA SER A 85 24.81 -3.42 -3.28
C SER A 85 23.96 -4.31 -2.33
N PRO A 86 23.01 -3.72 -1.58
CA PRO A 86 22.17 -4.49 -0.67
C PRO A 86 21.30 -5.45 -1.48
N ARG A 87 21.13 -6.68 -0.97
CA ARG A 87 20.28 -7.68 -1.60
C ARG A 87 18.82 -7.26 -1.44
N LEU A 88 18.05 -7.22 -2.53
CA LEU A 88 16.60 -7.07 -2.46
C LEU A 88 15.99 -8.21 -1.63
N ALA A 89 15.20 -7.85 -0.63
CA ALA A 89 14.62 -8.78 0.34
C ALA A 89 13.09 -8.89 0.23
N GLY A 90 12.44 -7.94 -0.42
CA GLY A 90 11.00 -7.95 -0.65
C GLY A 90 10.41 -6.57 -0.94
N PHE A 91 9.13 -6.58 -1.26
CA PHE A 91 8.33 -5.38 -1.52
C PHE A 91 7.31 -5.17 -0.40
N VAL A 92 7.07 -3.91 -0.04
CA VAL A 92 5.99 -3.49 0.86
C VAL A 92 5.05 -2.60 0.06
N LEU A 93 3.88 -3.12 -0.26
CA LEU A 93 2.92 -2.52 -1.18
C LEU A 93 1.75 -1.93 -0.40
N ASP A 94 1.26 -0.77 -0.79
CA ASP A 94 -0.02 -0.28 -0.33
C ASP A 94 -1.16 -1.22 -0.76
N MET A 95 -2.25 -1.27 0.01
CA MET A 95 -3.45 -2.04 -0.34
C MET A 95 -3.98 -1.74 -1.75
N PHE A 96 -3.86 -0.50 -2.23
CA PHE A 96 -4.31 -0.10 -3.56
C PHE A 96 -3.40 -0.63 -4.70
N PHE A 97 -2.25 -1.23 -4.38
CA PHE A 97 -1.29 -1.77 -5.34
C PHE A 97 -1.16 -3.29 -5.26
N ALA A 98 -2.21 -3.99 -4.81
CA ALA A 98 -2.26 -5.44 -4.86
C ALA A 98 -2.06 -5.98 -6.29
N SER A 99 -2.47 -5.24 -7.33
CA SER A 99 -2.23 -5.61 -8.74
C SER A 99 -0.74 -5.68 -9.13
N ILE A 100 0.15 -5.02 -8.38
CA ILE A 100 1.61 -5.02 -8.63
C ILE A 100 2.26 -6.29 -8.04
N ILE A 101 1.54 -7.07 -7.22
CA ILE A 101 2.09 -8.30 -6.61
C ILE A 101 2.65 -9.25 -7.66
N ASP A 102 1.95 -9.45 -8.78
CA ASP A 102 2.40 -10.36 -9.84
C ASP A 102 3.72 -9.91 -10.47
N ALA A 103 3.84 -8.61 -10.77
CA ALA A 103 5.09 -8.03 -11.26
C ALA A 103 6.22 -8.08 -10.21
N ALA A 104 5.91 -7.86 -8.93
CA ALA A 104 6.86 -7.95 -7.83
C ALA A 104 7.37 -9.39 -7.63
N ASN A 105 6.53 -10.39 -7.86
CA ASN A 105 6.90 -11.80 -7.77
C ASN A 105 7.94 -12.22 -8.81
N GLU A 106 8.03 -11.53 -9.96
CA GLU A 106 9.07 -11.78 -10.99
C GLU A 106 10.51 -11.57 -10.46
N PHE A 107 10.67 -10.78 -9.39
CA PHE A 107 11.97 -10.56 -8.74
C PHE A 107 12.39 -11.70 -7.79
N GLY A 108 11.54 -12.73 -7.61
CA GLY A 108 11.85 -13.89 -6.78
C GLY A 108 11.95 -13.59 -5.27
N VAL A 109 11.33 -12.50 -4.82
CA VAL A 109 11.29 -12.05 -3.42
C VAL A 109 9.84 -11.89 -2.94
N PRO A 110 9.56 -11.99 -1.63
CA PRO A 110 8.20 -11.84 -1.12
C PRO A 110 7.65 -10.42 -1.25
N SER A 111 6.33 -10.33 -1.39
CA SER A 111 5.55 -9.09 -1.31
C SER A 111 4.71 -9.07 -0.03
N TYR A 112 4.66 -7.92 0.64
CA TYR A 112 3.88 -7.68 1.85
C TYR A 112 2.91 -6.53 1.61
N ILE A 113 1.65 -6.69 1.99
CA ILE A 113 0.68 -5.59 1.94
C ILE A 113 0.75 -4.81 3.25
N PHE A 114 0.98 -3.51 3.14
CA PHE A 114 0.84 -2.54 4.22
C PHE A 114 -0.54 -1.89 4.14
N PHE A 115 -1.42 -2.31 5.03
CA PHE A 115 -2.77 -1.77 5.15
C PHE A 115 -2.74 -0.58 6.14
N THR A 116 -2.90 0.63 5.62
CA THR A 116 -2.76 1.89 6.38
C THR A 116 -3.97 2.21 7.26
N SER A 117 -5.05 1.45 7.13
CA SER A 117 -6.29 1.61 7.90
C SER A 117 -6.41 0.56 9.02
N ALA A 118 -7.51 0.60 9.76
CA ALA A 118 -7.76 -0.31 10.88
C ALA A 118 -8.09 -1.74 10.42
N ALA A 119 -7.76 -2.73 11.27
CA ALA A 119 -8.12 -4.12 11.05
C ALA A 119 -9.65 -4.35 10.94
N SER A 120 -10.45 -3.51 11.59
CA SER A 120 -11.92 -3.52 11.46
C SER A 120 -12.38 -3.18 10.05
N PHE A 121 -11.73 -2.22 9.39
CA PHE A 121 -12.03 -1.86 8.01
C PHE A 121 -11.59 -2.96 7.05
N LEU A 122 -10.41 -3.57 7.28
CA LEU A 122 -9.95 -4.73 6.50
C LEU A 122 -10.94 -5.90 6.60
N GLY A 123 -11.36 -6.24 7.82
CA GLY A 123 -12.29 -7.34 8.05
C GLY A 123 -13.70 -7.07 7.48
N LEU A 124 -14.18 -5.82 7.53
CA LEU A 124 -15.40 -5.41 6.85
C LEU A 124 -15.26 -5.55 5.32
N ALA A 125 -14.13 -5.11 4.75
CA ALA A 125 -13.89 -5.20 3.31
C ALA A 125 -13.87 -6.66 2.83
N PHE A 126 -13.19 -7.56 3.55
CA PHE A 126 -13.22 -8.99 3.24
C PHE A 126 -14.61 -9.62 3.42
N HIS A 127 -15.38 -9.16 4.39
CA HIS A 127 -16.75 -9.65 4.55
C HIS A 127 -17.64 -9.23 3.39
N ILE A 128 -17.55 -7.98 2.93
CA ILE A 128 -18.30 -7.50 1.76
C ILE A 128 -17.84 -8.22 0.48
N GLN A 129 -16.54 -8.47 0.30
CA GLN A 129 -16.04 -9.31 -0.80
C GLN A 129 -16.68 -10.70 -0.76
N ALA A 130 -16.72 -11.36 0.40
CA ALA A 130 -17.29 -12.70 0.52
C ALA A 130 -18.80 -12.71 0.19
N LEU A 131 -19.55 -11.68 0.61
CA LEU A 131 -20.95 -11.53 0.23
C LEU A 131 -21.12 -11.37 -1.30
N HIS A 132 -20.25 -10.59 -1.93
CA HIS A 132 -20.24 -10.42 -3.38
C HIS A 132 -19.92 -11.73 -4.10
N ASP A 133 -18.85 -12.42 -3.71
CA ASP A 133 -18.34 -13.57 -4.46
C ASP A 133 -19.21 -14.81 -4.26
N GLU A 134 -19.62 -15.07 -3.02
CA GLU A 134 -20.33 -16.29 -2.63
C GLU A 134 -21.85 -16.13 -2.74
N GLN A 135 -22.37 -14.97 -2.34
CA GLN A 135 -23.81 -14.71 -2.27
C GLN A 135 -24.33 -13.85 -3.43
N LYS A 136 -23.43 -13.36 -4.30
CA LYS A 136 -23.77 -12.53 -5.48
C LYS A 136 -24.51 -11.24 -5.12
N VAL A 137 -24.24 -10.71 -3.92
CA VAL A 137 -24.79 -9.41 -3.48
C VAL A 137 -23.96 -8.30 -4.10
N ASP A 138 -24.60 -7.35 -4.80
CA ASP A 138 -23.94 -6.15 -5.30
C ASP A 138 -23.65 -5.20 -4.12
N PRO A 139 -22.38 -4.89 -3.79
CA PRO A 139 -22.05 -3.99 -2.68
C PRO A 139 -22.68 -2.61 -2.80
N THR A 140 -23.01 -2.17 -4.01
CA THR A 140 -23.64 -0.87 -4.25
C THR A 140 -25.07 -0.79 -3.72
N GLU A 141 -25.76 -1.93 -3.55
CA GLU A 141 -27.09 -2.01 -2.92
C GLU A 141 -27.07 -1.60 -1.44
N PHE A 142 -25.91 -1.67 -0.79
CA PHE A 142 -25.76 -1.20 0.58
C PHE A 142 -25.70 0.32 0.70
N THR A 143 -25.56 1.04 -0.40
CA THR A 143 -25.47 2.50 -0.38
C THR A 143 -26.76 3.09 0.19
N ASN A 144 -26.66 3.80 1.32
CA ASN A 144 -27.78 4.38 2.07
C ASN A 144 -28.82 3.36 2.59
N SER A 145 -28.49 2.07 2.68
CA SER A 145 -29.40 1.08 3.25
C SER A 145 -29.27 1.01 4.78
N ASP A 146 -30.37 0.68 5.47
CA ASP A 146 -30.40 0.48 6.92
C ASP A 146 -29.97 -0.94 7.34
N VAL A 147 -29.31 -1.69 6.43
CA VAL A 147 -28.84 -3.05 6.71
C VAL A 147 -27.73 -3.01 7.76
N GLU A 148 -27.76 -3.96 8.69
CA GLU A 148 -26.68 -4.22 9.62
C GLU A 148 -26.01 -5.56 9.27
N LEU A 149 -24.70 -5.53 9.01
CA LEU A 149 -23.92 -6.72 8.71
C LEU A 149 -23.33 -7.31 9.99
N VAL A 150 -23.46 -8.62 10.14
CA VAL A 150 -22.77 -9.38 11.19
C VAL A 150 -21.39 -9.76 10.68
N VAL A 151 -20.42 -8.87 10.91
CA VAL A 151 -19.03 -9.06 10.48
C VAL A 151 -18.25 -9.81 11.56
N PRO A 152 -17.62 -10.97 11.27
CA PRO A 152 -16.96 -11.79 12.29
C PRO A 152 -15.89 -11.08 13.12
N CYS A 153 -15.24 -10.05 12.58
CA CYS A 153 -14.20 -9.29 13.29
C CYS A 153 -14.74 -8.12 14.13
N LEU A 154 -16.05 -7.87 14.14
CA LEU A 154 -16.68 -6.77 14.87
C LEU A 154 -17.50 -7.32 16.04
N ALA A 155 -17.42 -6.63 17.18
CA ALA A 155 -18.10 -7.04 18.41
C ALA A 155 -19.64 -6.88 18.34
N SER A 156 -20.12 -6.04 17.42
CA SER A 156 -21.54 -5.75 17.22
C SER A 156 -21.85 -5.70 15.73
N PRO A 157 -23.12 -5.88 15.33
CA PRO A 157 -23.55 -5.63 13.97
C PRO A 157 -23.12 -4.24 13.49
N PHE A 158 -22.71 -4.17 12.23
CA PHE A 158 -22.20 -2.95 11.61
C PHE A 158 -23.24 -2.36 10.66
N PRO A 159 -23.75 -1.15 10.92
CA PRO A 159 -24.66 -0.48 10.00
C PRO A 159 -23.93 -0.10 8.70
N VAL A 160 -24.33 -0.68 7.57
CA VAL A 160 -23.59 -0.50 6.30
C VAL A 160 -23.63 0.92 5.76
N LYS A 161 -24.64 1.71 6.15
CA LYS A 161 -24.67 3.15 5.88
C LYS A 161 -23.50 3.94 6.47
N LEU A 162 -22.77 3.37 7.44
CA LEU A 162 -21.55 3.95 8.01
C LEU A 162 -20.27 3.47 7.32
N SER A 163 -20.38 2.58 6.33
CA SER A 163 -19.24 2.14 5.51
C SER A 163 -18.64 3.34 4.77
N PRO A 164 -17.30 3.38 4.60
CA PRO A 164 -16.68 4.31 3.67
C PRO A 164 -17.27 4.15 2.28
N SER A 165 -17.58 5.28 1.62
CA SER A 165 -18.20 5.28 0.28
C SER A 165 -17.37 4.51 -0.74
N SER A 166 -16.05 4.52 -0.61
CA SER A 166 -15.11 3.78 -1.45
C SER A 166 -15.34 2.26 -1.43
N LEU A 167 -15.95 1.70 -0.39
CA LEU A 167 -16.22 0.27 -0.31
C LEU A 167 -17.53 -0.13 -1.01
N LEU A 168 -18.40 0.83 -1.30
CA LEU A 168 -19.74 0.60 -1.87
C LEU A 168 -19.93 1.23 -3.27
N SER A 169 -18.97 2.02 -3.75
CA SER A 169 -19.08 2.72 -5.03
C SER A 169 -18.41 1.95 -6.17
N LYS A 170 -19.09 1.83 -7.31
CA LYS A 170 -18.59 1.13 -8.52
C LYS A 170 -17.21 1.59 -8.98
N GLU A 171 -16.87 2.85 -8.78
CA GLU A 171 -15.57 3.43 -9.16
C GLU A 171 -14.40 2.84 -8.34
N TRP A 172 -14.65 2.47 -7.10
CA TRP A 172 -13.61 2.05 -6.15
C TRP A 172 -13.61 0.54 -5.92
N LEU A 173 -14.72 -0.16 -6.20
CA LEU A 173 -14.82 -1.62 -6.08
C LEU A 173 -13.64 -2.36 -6.74
N PRO A 174 -13.16 -2.01 -7.96
CA PRO A 174 -12.05 -2.72 -8.59
C PRO A 174 -10.73 -2.68 -7.80
N PHE A 175 -10.54 -1.69 -6.92
CA PHE A 175 -9.34 -1.61 -6.08
C PHE A 175 -9.41 -2.52 -4.85
N PHE A 176 -10.62 -2.82 -4.38
CA PHE A 176 -10.84 -3.73 -3.26
C PHE A 176 -11.07 -5.16 -3.74
N PHE A 177 -11.73 -5.30 -4.90
CA PHE A 177 -12.26 -6.53 -5.47
C PHE A 177 -11.81 -6.65 -6.95
N PRO A 178 -10.51 -6.90 -7.22
CA PRO A 178 -9.93 -6.83 -8.57
C PRO A 178 -10.26 -8.03 -9.49
N HIS A 179 -11.03 -9.01 -9.03
CA HIS A 179 -11.32 -10.25 -9.76
C HIS A 179 -12.81 -10.34 -10.15
N ASP A 180 -13.22 -9.52 -11.12
CA ASP A 180 -14.44 -9.70 -11.91
C ASP A 180 -14.09 -10.05 -13.37
#